data_AF-A0A953NZA7-F1
#
_entry.id   AF-A0A953NZA7-F1
#
_cell.length_a   1.000
_cell.length_b   1.000
_cell.length_c   1.000
_cell.angle_alpha   90.00
_cell.angle_beta   90.00
_cell.angle_gamma   90.00
#
_symmetry.space_group_name_H-M   'P 1'
#
loop_
_entity.id
_entity.type
_entity.pdbx_description
1 polymer ?
#
loop_
_entity_poly.entity_id
_entity_poly.type
_entity_poly.pdbx_seq_one_letter_code
_entity_poly.pdbx_strand_id
1 'polypeptide(L)'
;MPNHLHGIIEIMGPEREPRFRDPQKPQGLAGPKTGSLSHVVRCFKAGVTQWCKMSAPGFQWQAGFHDRIIPGPRSLEAVRQYIRDNPKNWGKDKHYVKGSR
;
A
#
# COMPACT_ATOMS: atom_id res chain seq x y z
N MET A 1 11.90 0.11 -4.60
CA MET A 1 12.76 0.51 -5.74
C MET A 1 12.56 2.00 -6.02
N PRO A 2 13.33 2.64 -6.91
CA PRO A 2 13.24 4.09 -7.09
C PRO A 2 11.85 4.60 -7.51
N ASN A 3 11.03 3.79 -8.19
CA ASN A 3 9.72 4.20 -8.71
C ASN A 3 8.50 3.62 -7.96
N HIS A 4 8.68 2.66 -7.05
CA HIS A 4 7.58 2.08 -6.27
C HIS A 4 8.05 1.42 -4.97
N LEU A 5 7.09 1.17 -4.09
CA LEU A 5 7.29 0.58 -2.76
C LEU A 5 6.44 -0.68 -2.61
N HIS A 6 7.03 -1.70 -1.99
CA HIS A 6 6.30 -2.85 -1.46
C HIS A 6 6.35 -2.82 0.06
N GLY A 7 5.23 -3.14 0.70
CA GLY A 7 5.12 -3.20 2.15
C GLY A 7 4.20 -4.33 2.59
N ILE A 8 4.35 -4.74 3.84
CA ILE A 8 3.45 -5.67 4.52
C ILE A 8 2.76 -4.87 5.60
N ILE A 9 1.44 -4.91 5.63
CA ILE A 9 0.63 -4.23 6.63
C ILE A 9 -0.17 -5.28 7.39
N GLU A 10 -0.03 -5.27 8.70
CA GLU A 10 -0.87 -6.02 9.60
C GLU A 10 -1.90 -5.07 10.21
N ILE A 11 -3.18 -5.32 9.92
CA ILE A 11 -4.28 -4.53 10.49
C ILE A 11 -4.79 -5.30 11.70
N MET A 12 -4.35 -4.87 12.88
CA MET A 12 -4.89 -5.33 14.14
C MET A 12 -6.23 -4.63 14.38
N GLY A 13 -7.30 -5.41 14.54
CA GLY A 13 -8.60 -4.91 14.96
C GLY A 13 -9.02 -5.56 16.28
N PRO A 14 -10.03 -5.02 16.98
CA PRO A 14 -10.75 -5.85 17.94
C PRO A 14 -11.24 -7.10 17.20
N GLU A 15 -11.17 -8.24 17.87
CA GLU A 15 -11.61 -9.54 17.39
C GLU A 15 -12.96 -9.40 16.65
N ARG A 16 -13.11 -10.07 15.51
CA ARG A 16 -14.21 -9.85 14.55
C ARG A 16 -15.58 -9.95 15.23
N GLU A 17 -16.12 -8.82 15.69
CA GLU A 17 -17.55 -8.69 15.95
C GLU A 17 -18.28 -8.98 14.63
N PRO A 18 -19.19 -9.97 14.58
CA PRO A 18 -19.95 -10.27 13.38
C PRO A 18 -20.73 -9.02 13.00
N ARG A 19 -20.33 -8.38 11.89
CA ARG A 19 -21.00 -7.16 11.41
C ARG A 19 -22.37 -7.54 10.88
N PHE A 20 -23.40 -7.42 11.70
CA PHE A 20 -24.78 -7.40 11.22
C PHE A 20 -24.94 -6.18 10.31
N ARG A 21 -25.21 -6.45 9.03
CA ARG A 21 -25.47 -5.41 8.03
C ARG A 21 -26.88 -4.87 8.29
N ASP A 22 -26.98 -3.71 8.93
CA ASP A 22 -28.25 -3.00 9.05
C ASP A 22 -28.67 -2.45 7.67
N PRO A 23 -29.78 -2.94 7.08
CA PRO A 23 -30.25 -2.49 5.77
C PRO A 23 -30.72 -1.02 5.74
N GLN A 24 -30.95 -0.39 6.90
CA GLN A 24 -31.60 0.93 6.98
C GLN A 24 -30.62 2.12 7.02
N LYS A 25 -29.30 1.90 7.09
CA LYS A 25 -28.32 3.00 7.09
C LYS A 25 -28.05 3.50 5.66
N PRO A 26 -28.32 4.79 5.35
CA PRO A 26 -28.00 5.35 4.03
C PRO A 26 -26.49 5.23 3.77
N GLN A 27 -26.12 4.63 2.65
CA GLN A 27 -24.74 4.70 2.15
C GLN A 27 -24.51 6.12 1.63
N GLY A 28 -24.18 7.05 2.53
CA GLY A 28 -23.55 8.29 2.12
C GLY A 28 -22.28 7.98 1.32
N LEU A 29 -21.83 8.94 0.50
CA LEU A 29 -20.58 8.88 -0.27
C LEU A 29 -19.38 8.65 0.67
N ALA A 30 -19.19 7.40 1.10
CA ALA A 30 -18.36 7.07 2.24
C ALA A 30 -16.94 6.91 1.73
N GLY A 31 -16.08 7.86 2.09
CA GLY A 31 -14.64 7.70 2.00
C GLY A 31 -14.16 6.44 2.74
N PRO A 32 -12.89 6.04 2.58
CA PRO A 32 -12.37 4.82 3.17
C PRO A 32 -12.68 4.75 4.67
N LYS A 33 -13.36 3.68 5.09
CA LYS A 33 -13.72 3.46 6.49
C LYS A 33 -12.45 3.49 7.35
N THR A 34 -12.50 4.18 8.48
CA THR A 34 -11.40 4.21 9.45
C THR A 34 -10.96 2.78 9.81
N GLY A 35 -9.66 2.54 9.82
CA GLY A 35 -9.08 1.20 10.04
C GLY A 35 -9.06 0.27 8.82
N SER A 36 -9.58 0.69 7.65
CA SER A 36 -9.40 -0.07 6.41
C SER A 36 -7.99 0.14 5.80
N LEU A 37 -7.52 -0.84 5.03
CA LEU A 37 -6.28 -0.72 4.26
C LEU A 37 -6.26 0.53 3.37
N SER A 38 -7.39 0.83 2.71
CA SER A 38 -7.54 2.02 1.87
C SER A 38 -7.35 3.32 2.65
N HIS A 39 -7.83 3.39 3.90
CA HIS A 39 -7.65 4.57 4.75
C HIS A 39 -6.17 4.72 5.15
N VAL A 40 -5.51 3.64 5.54
CA VAL A 40 -4.08 3.63 5.89
C VAL A 40 -3.23 4.09 4.71
N VAL A 41 -3.44 3.52 3.51
CA VAL A 41 -2.70 3.89 2.30
C VAL A 41 -2.96 5.34 1.90
N ARG A 42 -4.21 5.83 2.04
CA ARG A 42 -4.54 7.25 1.80
C ARG A 42 -3.73 8.17 2.69
N CYS A 43 -3.71 7.92 4.00
CA CYS A 43 -2.97 8.75 4.96
C CYS A 43 -1.46 8.71 4.69
N PHE A 44 -0.90 7.53 4.41
CA PHE A 44 0.51 7.38 4.03
C PHE A 44 0.87 8.20 2.80
N LYS A 45 0.12 8.04 1.69
CA LYS A 45 0.36 8.79 0.45
C LYS A 45 0.23 10.30 0.66
N ALA A 46 -0.74 10.74 1.46
CA ALA A 46 -0.93 12.15 1.79
C ALA A 46 0.27 12.73 2.56
N GLY A 47 0.75 12.03 3.59
CA GLY A 47 1.91 12.45 4.37
C GLY A 47 3.18 12.56 3.54
N VAL A 48 3.47 11.55 2.70
CA VAL A 48 4.62 11.58 1.79
C VAL A 48 4.48 12.71 0.77
N THR A 49 3.30 12.90 0.18
CA THR A 49 3.07 14.00 -0.77
C THR A 49 3.36 15.35 -0.12
N GLN A 50 2.92 15.55 1.12
CA GLN A 50 3.16 16.80 1.84
C GLN A 50 4.65 17.06 2.06
N TRP A 51 5.42 16.03 2.41
CA TRP A 51 6.87 16.15 2.53
C TRP A 51 7.55 16.42 1.17
N CYS A 52 7.16 15.69 0.12
CA CYS A 52 7.73 15.83 -1.22
C CYS A 52 7.45 17.19 -1.89
N LYS A 53 6.40 17.91 -1.50
CA LYS A 53 6.17 19.29 -2.02
C LYS A 53 7.36 20.21 -1.83
N MET A 54 8.16 19.98 -0.78
CA MET A 54 9.36 20.77 -0.49
C MET A 54 10.65 20.06 -0.93
N SER A 55 10.72 18.73 -0.82
CA SER A 55 11.97 17.97 -1.01
C SER A 55 12.13 17.31 -2.38
N ALA A 56 11.03 17.13 -3.13
CA ALA A 56 11.01 16.43 -4.41
C ALA A 56 9.96 17.05 -5.37
N PRO A 57 10.23 18.23 -5.94
CA PRO A 57 9.36 18.86 -6.93
C PRO A 57 9.05 17.91 -8.09
N GLY A 58 7.78 17.80 -8.46
CA GLY A 58 7.32 16.89 -9.52
C GLY A 58 7.01 15.47 -9.07
N PHE A 59 7.20 15.12 -7.79
CA PHE A 59 6.78 13.83 -7.25
C PHE A 59 5.26 13.64 -7.39
N GLN A 60 4.84 12.48 -7.90
CA GLN A 60 3.45 12.09 -7.98
C GLN A 60 3.27 10.59 -7.70
N TRP A 61 2.16 10.25 -7.06
CA TRP A 61 1.75 8.87 -6.89
C TRP A 61 1.00 8.36 -8.13
N GLN A 62 1.25 7.11 -8.50
CA GLN A 62 0.28 6.36 -9.32
C GLN A 62 -1.06 6.24 -8.58
N ALA A 63 -2.17 6.36 -9.31
CA ALA A 63 -3.52 6.17 -8.79
C ALA A 63 -3.73 4.73 -8.28
N GLY A 64 -4.49 4.59 -7.19
CA GLY A 64 -4.76 3.29 -6.57
C GLY A 64 -3.53 2.64 -5.91
N PHE A 65 -3.65 1.37 -5.56
CA PHE A 65 -2.56 0.53 -5.06
C PHE A 65 -2.92 -0.93 -5.31
N HIS A 66 -1.92 -1.82 -5.34
CA HIS A 66 -2.12 -3.26 -5.44
C HIS A 66 -2.00 -3.87 -4.05
N ASP A 67 -2.99 -4.64 -3.63
CA ASP A 67 -2.97 -5.40 -2.39
C ASP A 67 -3.20 -6.90 -2.61
N ARG A 68 -2.77 -7.70 -1.65
CA ARG A 68 -3.06 -9.14 -1.59
C ARG A 68 -3.07 -9.60 -0.14
N ILE A 69 -4.00 -10.48 0.20
CA ILE A 69 -4.04 -11.12 1.52
C ILE A 69 -2.93 -12.18 1.60
N ILE A 70 -2.21 -12.22 2.72
CA ILE A 70 -1.15 -13.20 3.00
C ILE A 70 -1.71 -14.18 4.04
N PRO A 71 -2.16 -15.39 3.64
CA PRO A 71 -2.99 -16.23 4.51
C PRO A 71 -2.22 -17.09 5.51
N GLY A 72 -0.90 -16.94 5.67
CA GLY A 72 -0.14 -17.71 6.64
C GLY A 72 1.38 -17.57 6.59
N PRO A 73 2.11 -18.25 7.49
CA PRO A 73 3.54 -18.05 7.71
C PRO A 73 4.41 -18.35 6.49
N ARG A 74 4.11 -19.43 5.75
CA ARG A 74 4.88 -19.79 4.54
C ARG A 74 4.76 -18.72 3.46
N SER A 75 3.55 -18.20 3.24
CA SER A 75 3.30 -17.12 2.29
C SER A 75 3.95 -15.82 2.76
N LEU A 76 3.90 -15.55 4.07
CA LEU A 76 4.56 -14.38 4.67
C LEU A 76 6.07 -14.41 4.46
N GLU A 77 6.71 -15.55 4.65
CA GLU A 77 8.14 -15.67 4.40
C GLU A 77 8.50 -15.46 2.93
N ALA A 78 7.70 -16.04 2.01
CA ALA A 78 7.88 -15.81 0.58
C ALA A 78 7.74 -14.32 0.20
N VAL A 79 6.77 -13.60 0.80
CA VAL A 79 6.59 -12.16 0.57
C VAL A 79 7.78 -11.37 1.14
N ARG A 80 8.24 -11.70 2.35
CA ARG A 80 9.39 -11.05 2.98
C ARG A 80 10.65 -11.24 2.16
N GLN A 81 10.90 -12.46 1.68
CA GLN A 81 12.02 -12.77 0.81
C GLN A 81 11.94 -11.96 -0.49
N TYR A 82 10.75 -11.93 -1.13
CA TYR A 82 10.53 -11.11 -2.32
C TYR A 82 10.86 -9.62 -2.08
N ILE A 83 10.34 -9.02 -1.02
CA ILE A 83 10.59 -7.60 -0.69
C ILE A 83 12.09 -7.36 -0.45
N ARG A 84 12.77 -8.27 0.27
CA ARG A 84 14.21 -8.17 0.53
C ARG A 84 15.06 -8.27 -0.74
N ASP A 85 14.67 -9.11 -1.69
CA ASP A 85 15.44 -9.35 -2.91
C ASP A 85 15.13 -8.36 -4.03
N ASN A 86 13.96 -7.73 -4.01
CA ASN A 86 13.49 -6.85 -5.09
C ASN A 86 14.46 -5.70 -5.41
N PRO A 87 15.04 -4.99 -4.43
CA PRO A 87 16.04 -3.96 -4.70
C PRO A 87 17.27 -4.50 -5.45
N LYS A 88 17.72 -5.72 -5.13
CA LYS A 88 18.86 -6.37 -5.79
C LYS A 88 18.52 -6.77 -7.23
N ASN A 89 17.28 -7.17 -7.46
CA ASN A 89 16.79 -7.60 -8.77
C ASN A 89 16.27 -6.44 -9.62
N TRP A 90 16.35 -5.18 -9.15
CA TRP A 90 15.81 -4.02 -9.85
C TRP A 90 16.34 -3.86 -11.28
N GLY A 91 17.62 -4.15 -11.52
CA GLY A 91 18.22 -4.09 -12.87
C GLY A 91 17.65 -5.08 -13.88
N LYS A 92 16.83 -6.04 -13.44
CA LYS A 92 16.15 -7.04 -14.26
C LYS A 92 14.63 -6.78 -14.35
N ASP A 93 14.15 -5.71 -13.74
CA ASP A 93 12.73 -5.38 -13.73
C ASP A 93 12.29 -4.86 -15.11
N LYS A 94 11.06 -5.22 -15.52
CA LYS A 94 10.45 -4.77 -16.78
C LYS A 94 10.28 -3.26 -16.90
N HIS A 95 10.30 -2.54 -15.78
CA HIS A 95 10.20 -1.08 -15.70
C HIS A 95 11.54 -0.43 -15.35
N TYR A 96 12.64 -1.18 -15.42
CA TYR A 96 13.97 -0.63 -15.24
C TYR A 96 14.30 0.35 -16.37
N VAL A 97 14.39 1.64 -16.03
CA VAL A 97 14.98 2.65 -16.90
C VAL A 97 16.44 2.80 -16.50
N LYS A 98 17.35 2.40 -17.40
CA LYS A 98 18.77 2.66 -17.24
C LYS A 98 18.95 4.17 -17.30
N GLY A 99 19.45 4.79 -16.23
CA GLY A 99 19.58 6.24 -16.16
C GLY A 99 20.27 6.78 -17.41
N SER A 100 19.55 7.57 -18.20
CA SER A 100 20.12 8.41 -19.24
C SER A 100 21.03 9.42 -18.54
N ARG A 101 22.31 9.39 -18.88
CA ARG A 101 23.25 10.47 -18.54
C ARG A 101 22.82 11.75 -19.22
#